data_AF-A0A852JWT2-F1
#
_entry.id   AF-A0A852JWT2-F1
#
_cell.length_a   1.000
_cell.length_b   1.000
_cell.length_c   1.000
_cell.angle_alpha   90.00
_cell.angle_beta   90.00
_cell.angle_gamma   90.00
#
_symmetry.space_group_name_H-M   'P 1'
#
loop_
_entity.id
_entity.type
_entity.pdbx_description
1 polymer ?
#
loop_
_entity_poly.entity_id
_entity_poly.type
_entity_poly.pdbx_seq_one_letter_code
_entity_poly.pdbx_strand_id
1 'polypeptide(L)'
;GGTVIGSARCKSFRTREGRLQAAGNLVQRGITNLCVIGGDGSLTGANLFREEWSGLLEELAQKGKIDAEAVKKYAYLNIVGMVGSIDNDFCGTDMTIGTDSALHRIIEVVDAIMTTAQSHQRTFVLEVMGRHCGYLALVSALACGADWVFIPEYPPEEGWEDLMCVKLSE
;
A
#
# COMPACT_ATOMS: atom_id res chain seq x y z
N GLY A 1 -14.14 8.38 -2.35
CA GLY A 1 -12.71 8.04 -2.16
C GLY A 1 -12.18 7.29 -3.37
N GLY A 2 -10.89 6.96 -3.38
CA GLY A 2 -10.22 6.28 -4.51
C GLY A 2 -9.49 7.25 -5.44
N THR A 3 -8.99 6.73 -6.57
CA THR A 3 -8.21 7.50 -7.56
C THR A 3 -9.04 7.79 -8.81
N VAL A 4 -9.30 9.08 -9.10
CA VAL A 4 -10.06 9.50 -10.30
C VAL A 4 -9.32 9.12 -11.60
N ILE A 5 -7.99 9.13 -11.57
CA ILE A 5 -7.12 8.71 -12.68
C ILE A 5 -6.94 7.19 -12.77
N GLY A 6 -7.55 6.43 -11.85
CA GLY A 6 -7.45 4.98 -11.76
C GLY A 6 -6.17 4.47 -11.09
N SER A 7 -6.17 3.17 -10.79
CA SER A 7 -5.02 2.42 -10.30
C SER A 7 -5.09 0.99 -10.82
N ALA A 8 -3.97 0.43 -11.28
CA ALA A 8 -3.94 -0.92 -11.83
C ALA A 8 -2.67 -1.68 -11.41
N ARG A 9 -2.80 -2.98 -11.17
CA ARG A 9 -1.64 -3.87 -11.01
C ARG A 9 -0.97 -4.04 -12.37
N CYS A 10 0.23 -3.50 -12.54
CA CYS A 10 0.94 -3.51 -13.81
C CYS A 10 1.98 -4.65 -13.87
N LYS A 11 1.60 -5.80 -14.43
CA LYS A 11 2.53 -6.94 -14.59
C LYS A 11 3.64 -6.63 -15.61
N SER A 12 3.32 -5.92 -16.69
CA SER A 12 4.30 -5.56 -17.73
C SER A 12 5.41 -4.68 -17.18
N PHE A 13 5.13 -3.78 -16.24
CA PHE A 13 6.16 -2.92 -15.63
C PHE A 13 7.17 -3.69 -14.76
N ARG A 14 6.88 -4.95 -14.40
CA ARG A 14 7.86 -5.83 -13.75
C ARG A 14 8.94 -6.33 -14.72
N THR A 15 8.69 -6.30 -16.03
CA THR A 15 9.69 -6.68 -17.03
C THR A 15 10.45 -5.46 -17.55
N ARG A 16 11.69 -5.67 -17.98
CA ARG A 16 12.50 -4.60 -18.57
C ARG A 16 11.86 -4.06 -19.85
N GLU A 17 11.22 -4.90 -20.65
CA GLU A 17 10.49 -4.49 -21.85
C GLU A 17 9.34 -3.51 -21.54
N GLY A 18 8.54 -3.78 -20.51
CA GLY A 18 7.47 -2.88 -20.10
C GLY A 18 8.01 -1.54 -19.56
N ARG A 19 9.13 -1.57 -18.82
CA ARG A 19 9.82 -0.35 -18.38
C ARG A 19 10.41 0.43 -19.55
N LEU A 20 10.99 -0.24 -20.55
CA LEU A 20 11.50 0.38 -21.77
C LEU A 20 10.38 1.12 -22.53
N GLN A 21 9.20 0.49 -22.65
CA GLN A 21 8.02 1.13 -23.24
C GLN A 21 7.57 2.35 -22.44
N ALA A 22 7.55 2.25 -21.10
CA ALA A 22 7.20 3.37 -20.24
C ALA A 22 8.18 4.56 -20.40
N ALA A 23 9.49 4.29 -20.40
CA ALA A 23 10.50 5.32 -20.62
C ALA A 23 10.33 6.02 -21.97
N GLY A 24 10.05 5.26 -23.04
CA GLY A 24 9.77 5.82 -24.36
C GLY A 24 8.58 6.78 -24.36
N ASN A 25 7.48 6.40 -23.71
CA ASN A 25 6.28 7.23 -23.61
C ASN A 25 6.54 8.55 -22.85
N LEU A 26 7.36 8.51 -21.80
CA LEU A 26 7.73 9.69 -21.01
C LEU A 26 8.61 10.65 -21.82
N VAL A 27 9.65 10.13 -22.47
CA VAL A 27 10.59 10.91 -23.29
C VAL A 27 9.89 11.59 -24.46
N GLN A 28 8.97 10.88 -25.14
CA GLN A 28 8.18 11.44 -26.24
C GLN A 28 7.35 12.65 -25.82
N ARG A 29 6.99 12.76 -24.54
CA ARG A 29 6.22 13.86 -23.96
C ARG A 29 7.09 14.85 -23.17
N GLY A 30 8.40 14.64 -23.12
CA GLY A 30 9.33 15.46 -22.35
C GLY A 30 9.12 15.40 -20.83
N ILE A 31 8.62 14.27 -20.32
CA ILE A 31 8.33 14.09 -18.89
C ILE A 31 9.55 13.43 -18.22
N THR A 32 10.19 14.15 -17.31
CA THR A 32 11.30 13.65 -16.47
C THR A 32 11.08 13.86 -14.98
N ASN A 33 9.91 14.38 -14.61
CA ASN A 33 9.50 14.54 -13.22
C ASN A 33 8.27 13.66 -13.00
N LEU A 34 8.39 12.67 -12.12
CA LEU A 34 7.33 11.74 -11.79
C LEU A 34 6.95 11.86 -10.31
N CYS A 35 5.66 12.03 -10.05
CA CYS A 35 5.10 11.82 -8.72
C CYS A 35 4.38 10.47 -8.72
N VAL A 36 4.79 9.57 -7.82
CA VAL A 36 4.22 8.23 -7.69
C VAL A 36 3.49 8.14 -6.36
N ILE A 37 2.17 7.93 -6.41
CA ILE A 37 1.33 7.75 -5.23
C ILE A 37 0.90 6.28 -5.18
N GLY A 38 1.26 5.57 -4.12
CA GLY A 38 0.90 4.17 -3.94
C GLY A 38 1.54 3.54 -2.71
N GLY A 39 1.38 2.22 -2.57
CA GLY A 39 2.00 1.46 -1.48
C GLY A 39 3.44 1.03 -1.79
N ASP A 40 3.99 0.18 -0.93
CA ASP A 40 5.37 -0.32 -1.00
C ASP A 40 5.78 -0.82 -2.39
N GLY A 41 4.98 -1.71 -2.99
CA GLY A 41 5.29 -2.28 -4.30
C GLY A 41 5.36 -1.25 -5.44
N SER A 42 4.59 -0.16 -5.34
CA SER A 42 4.63 0.93 -6.33
C SER A 42 5.90 1.77 -6.18
N LEU A 43 6.29 2.09 -4.95
CA LEU A 43 7.49 2.88 -4.67
C LEU A 43 8.77 2.09 -4.96
N THR A 44 8.78 0.79 -4.64
CA THR A 44 9.86 -0.13 -5.02
C THR A 44 10.03 -0.17 -6.55
N GLY A 45 8.93 -0.29 -7.30
CA GLY A 45 8.97 -0.26 -8.76
C GLY A 45 9.48 1.08 -9.32
N ALA A 46 9.12 2.20 -8.69
CA ALA A 46 9.60 3.52 -9.07
C ALA A 46 11.11 3.69 -8.81
N ASN A 47 11.61 3.20 -7.67
CA ASN A 47 13.05 3.24 -7.38
C ASN A 47 13.86 2.43 -8.39
N LEU A 48 13.43 1.19 -8.69
CA LEU A 48 14.06 0.37 -9.72
C LEU A 48 14.04 1.05 -11.10
N PHE A 49 12.93 1.69 -11.45
CA PHE A 49 12.81 2.41 -12.72
C PHE A 49 13.78 3.59 -12.83
N ARG A 50 14.01 4.31 -11.72
CA ARG A 50 15.02 5.38 -11.66
C ARG A 50 16.44 4.83 -11.81
N GLU A 51 16.75 3.73 -11.15
CA GLU A 51 18.08 3.08 -11.23
C GLU A 51 18.38 2.58 -12.65
N GLU A 52 17.39 2.01 -13.33
CA GLU A 52 17.56 1.52 -14.70
C GLU A 52 17.46 2.60 -15.78
N TRP A 53 17.08 3.83 -15.44
CA TRP A 53 16.68 4.88 -16.38
C TRP A 53 17.68 5.12 -17.52
N SER A 54 18.97 5.31 -17.20
CA SER A 54 20.00 5.56 -18.19
C SER A 54 20.15 4.41 -19.18
N GLY A 55 20.13 3.16 -18.69
CA GLY A 55 20.21 1.97 -19.53
C GLY A 55 18.99 1.78 -20.42
N LEU A 56 17.80 2.22 -19.97
CA LEU A 56 16.60 2.22 -20.80
C LEU A 56 16.70 3.24 -21.94
N LEU A 57 17.25 4.43 -21.68
CA LEU A 57 17.44 5.45 -22.71
C LEU A 57 18.46 5.04 -23.77
N GLU A 58 19.59 4.47 -23.35
CA GLU A 58 20.60 3.94 -24.27
C GLU A 58 20.02 2.86 -25.19
N GLU A 59 19.25 1.93 -24.62
CA GLU A 59 18.59 0.86 -25.37
C GLU A 59 17.52 1.42 -26.34
N LEU A 60 16.76 2.44 -25.92
CA LEU A 60 15.80 3.13 -26.81
C LEU A 60 16.49 3.84 -27.97
N ALA A 61 17.65 4.45 -27.74
CA ALA A 61 18.44 5.12 -28.78
C ALA A 61 19.04 4.11 -29.77
N GLN A 62 19.57 2.99 -29.28
CA GLN A 62 20.08 1.90 -30.14
C GLN A 62 18.99 1.32 -31.04
N LYS A 63 17.74 1.24 -30.53
CA LYS A 63 16.58 0.80 -31.32
C LYS A 63 15.99 1.88 -32.23
N GLY A 64 16.60 3.07 -32.28
CA GLY A 64 16.14 4.20 -33.09
C GLY A 64 14.80 4.79 -32.67
N LYS A 65 14.37 4.53 -31.42
CA LYS A 65 13.08 5.05 -30.89
C LYS A 65 13.19 6.47 -30.35
N ILE A 66 14.38 6.90 -29.97
CA ILE A 66 14.68 8.25 -29.50
C ILE A 66 16.03 8.71 -30.07
N ASP A 67 16.19 10.01 -30.26
CA ASP A 67 17.43 10.60 -30.76
C ASP A 67 18.51 10.66 -29.65
N ALA A 68 19.78 10.68 -30.04
CA ALA A 68 20.90 10.81 -29.10
C ALA A 68 20.85 12.13 -28.29
N GLU A 69 20.28 13.19 -28.85
CA GLU A 69 20.06 14.46 -28.14
C GLU A 69 18.95 14.33 -27.07
N ALA A 70 17.94 13.49 -27.31
CA ALA A 70 16.92 13.20 -26.31
C ALA A 70 17.50 12.44 -25.11
N VAL A 71 18.46 11.53 -25.33
CA VAL A 71 19.16 10.82 -24.26
C VAL A 71 19.86 11.80 -23.33
N LYS A 72 20.58 12.78 -23.88
CA LYS A 72 21.27 13.82 -23.07
C LYS A 72 20.28 14.73 -22.35
N LYS A 73 19.25 15.20 -23.07
CA LYS A 73 18.26 16.14 -22.54
C LYS A 73 17.46 15.54 -21.37
N TYR A 74 17.17 14.25 -21.43
CA TYR A 74 16.34 13.56 -20.45
C TYR A 74 17.12 12.55 -19.60
N ALA A 75 18.45 12.70 -19.51
CA ALA A 75 19.32 11.78 -18.79
C ALA A 75 18.97 11.61 -17.30
N TYR A 76 18.31 12.61 -16.71
CA TYR A 76 17.92 12.60 -15.31
C TYR A 76 16.42 12.42 -15.14
N LEU A 77 16.02 11.43 -14.34
CA LEU A 77 14.65 11.19 -13.92
C LEU A 77 14.47 11.56 -12.44
N ASN A 78 13.69 12.59 -12.18
CA ASN A 78 13.30 13.00 -10.84
C ASN A 78 12.03 12.25 -10.42
N ILE A 79 12.07 11.57 -9.28
CA ILE A 79 10.92 10.85 -8.72
C ILE A 79 10.68 11.30 -7.29
N VAL A 80 9.42 11.65 -7.01
CA VAL A 80 8.91 11.85 -5.65
C VAL A 80 7.82 10.81 -5.37
N GLY A 81 7.94 10.10 -4.25
CA GLY A 81 6.98 9.11 -3.81
C GLY A 81 6.08 9.65 -2.70
N MET A 82 4.79 9.33 -2.73
CA MET A 82 3.88 9.50 -1.60
C MET A 82 3.22 8.16 -1.27
N VAL A 83 3.17 7.83 0.01
CA VAL A 83 2.63 6.54 0.44
C VAL A 83 1.10 6.62 0.58
N GLY A 84 0.42 5.97 -0.35
CA GLY A 84 -1.02 5.76 -0.32
C GLY A 84 -1.34 4.31 -0.02
N SER A 85 -1.69 4.03 1.24
CA SER A 85 -2.02 2.69 1.75
C SER A 85 -3.01 2.83 2.91
N ILE A 86 -3.87 1.83 3.09
CA ILE A 86 -4.68 1.74 4.31
C ILE A 86 -3.93 0.99 5.42
N ASP A 87 -2.98 0.12 5.04
CA ASP A 87 -2.36 -0.87 5.92
C ASP A 87 -1.34 -0.25 6.89
N ASN A 88 -0.87 0.98 6.63
CA ASN A 88 0.24 1.63 7.33
C ASN A 88 1.54 0.81 7.33
N ASP A 89 1.84 0.20 6.17
CA ASP A 89 2.85 -0.83 5.99
C ASP A 89 4.19 -0.33 5.43
N PHE A 90 4.44 0.99 5.43
CA PHE A 90 5.64 1.58 4.84
C PHE A 90 6.59 2.18 5.88
N CYS A 91 7.75 1.55 6.04
CA CYS A 91 8.81 2.07 6.90
C CYS A 91 9.33 3.43 6.39
N GLY A 92 9.39 4.43 7.27
CA GLY A 92 9.85 5.78 6.95
C GLY A 92 8.75 6.83 6.91
N THR A 93 7.48 6.43 7.08
CA THR A 93 6.39 7.35 7.43
C THR A 93 5.70 6.84 8.69
N ASP A 94 5.27 7.76 9.55
CA ASP A 94 4.50 7.40 10.75
C ASP A 94 3.05 7.01 10.40
N MET A 95 2.52 7.62 9.32
CA MET A 95 1.16 7.41 8.83
C MET A 95 1.10 7.38 7.30
N THR A 96 0.30 6.47 6.75
CA THR A 96 0.01 6.41 5.32
C THR A 96 -1.33 7.06 4.95
N ILE A 97 -1.40 7.60 3.73
CA ILE A 97 -2.64 8.22 3.24
C ILE A 97 -3.69 7.14 3.00
N GLY A 98 -4.75 7.17 3.80
CA GLY A 98 -5.88 6.25 3.71
C GLY A 98 -6.14 5.47 5.01
N THR A 99 -5.14 5.34 5.89
CA THR A 99 -5.26 4.58 7.15
C THR A 99 -6.37 5.12 8.04
N ASP A 100 -6.41 6.42 8.31
CA ASP A 100 -7.46 7.04 9.15
C ASP A 100 -8.86 6.86 8.55
N SER A 101 -8.99 7.04 7.23
CA SER A 101 -10.27 6.80 6.55
C SER A 101 -10.72 5.35 6.64
N ALA A 102 -9.79 4.39 6.55
CA ALA A 102 -10.09 2.97 6.70
C ALA A 102 -10.48 2.63 8.15
N LEU A 103 -9.74 3.14 9.13
CA LEU A 103 -10.06 3.01 10.55
C LEU A 103 -11.46 3.54 10.85
N HIS A 104 -11.78 4.72 10.33
CA HIS A 104 -13.10 5.32 10.52
C HIS A 104 -14.23 4.43 9.95
N ARG A 105 -14.01 3.74 8.81
CA ARG A 105 -14.98 2.74 8.30
C ARG A 105 -15.09 1.51 9.21
N ILE A 106 -13.98 1.03 9.78
CA ILE A 106 -14.00 -0.11 10.71
C ILE A 106 -14.81 0.25 11.95
N ILE A 107 -14.56 1.41 12.55
CA ILE A 107 -15.27 1.86 13.76
C ILE A 107 -16.76 2.07 13.50
N GLU A 108 -17.14 2.68 12.37
CA GLU A 108 -18.57 2.78 12.02
C GLU A 108 -19.27 1.42 11.94
N VAL A 109 -18.60 0.41 11.38
CA VAL A 109 -19.14 -0.95 11.33
C VAL A 109 -19.27 -1.53 12.74
N VAL A 110 -18.23 -1.40 13.57
CA VAL A 110 -18.22 -1.88 14.96
C VAL A 110 -19.33 -1.25 15.78
N ASP A 111 -19.50 0.07 15.70
CA ASP A 111 -20.55 0.79 16.42
C ASP A 111 -21.95 0.33 15.98
N ALA A 112 -22.14 0.09 14.68
CA ALA A 112 -23.41 -0.38 14.15
C ALA A 112 -23.80 -1.77 14.69
N ILE A 113 -22.84 -2.70 14.83
CA ILE A 113 -23.10 -4.05 15.36
C ILE A 113 -23.12 -4.13 16.88
N MET A 114 -22.43 -3.23 17.60
CA MET A 114 -22.34 -3.27 19.06
C MET A 114 -23.73 -3.22 19.73
N THR A 115 -24.64 -2.41 19.20
CA THR A 115 -26.04 -2.33 19.69
C THR A 115 -26.78 -3.67 19.63
N THR A 116 -26.53 -4.45 18.58
CA THR A 116 -27.11 -5.79 18.39
C THR A 116 -26.44 -6.85 19.24
N ALA A 117 -25.12 -6.71 19.48
CA ALA A 117 -24.34 -7.60 20.33
C ALA A 117 -24.83 -7.55 21.78
N GLN A 118 -25.00 -6.35 22.33
CA GLN A 118 -25.47 -6.14 23.70
C GLN A 118 -26.91 -6.64 23.91
N SER A 119 -27.78 -6.49 22.91
CA SER A 119 -29.19 -6.89 23.03
C SER A 119 -29.40 -8.40 23.12
N HIS A 120 -28.47 -9.20 22.56
CA HIS A 120 -28.61 -10.66 22.47
C HIS A 120 -27.42 -11.43 23.06
N GLN A 121 -26.51 -10.76 23.77
CA GLN A 121 -25.28 -11.36 24.31
C GLN A 121 -24.51 -12.18 23.27
N ARG A 122 -24.30 -11.59 22.09
CA ARG A 122 -23.57 -12.25 20.99
C ARG A 122 -22.11 -11.83 20.98
N THR A 123 -21.23 -12.80 20.76
CA THR A 123 -19.83 -12.56 20.41
C THR A 123 -19.71 -12.35 18.90
N PHE A 124 -19.00 -11.31 18.49
CA PHE A 124 -18.69 -11.04 17.09
C PHE A 124 -17.19 -11.16 16.85
N VAL A 125 -16.82 -11.79 15.75
CA VAL A 125 -15.44 -11.83 15.25
C VAL A 125 -15.40 -10.99 13.98
N LEU A 126 -14.51 -10.00 13.94
CA LEU A 126 -14.39 -9.06 12.83
C LEU A 126 -13.02 -9.20 12.17
N GLU A 127 -13.02 -9.60 10.90
CA GLU A 127 -11.82 -9.63 10.07
C GLU A 127 -11.61 -8.26 9.43
N VAL A 128 -10.44 -7.66 9.67
CA VAL A 128 -10.04 -6.36 9.10
C VAL A 128 -8.92 -6.53 8.07
N MET A 129 -8.77 -5.52 7.20
CA MET A 129 -7.63 -5.46 6.28
C MET A 129 -6.31 -5.18 7.03
N GLY A 130 -5.19 -5.28 6.33
CA GLY A 130 -3.85 -5.16 6.91
C GLY A 130 -2.83 -6.06 6.23
N ARG A 131 -3.26 -7.15 5.59
CA ARG A 131 -2.44 -8.19 4.94
C ARG A 131 -1.33 -8.73 5.85
N HIS A 132 -0.18 -8.06 5.89
CA HIS A 132 0.99 -8.44 6.70
C HIS A 132 1.28 -7.43 7.82
N CYS A 133 0.47 -6.39 7.95
CA CYS A 133 0.54 -5.38 8.99
C CYS A 133 -0.73 -5.40 9.84
N GLY A 134 -0.57 -5.50 11.15
CA GLY A 134 -1.63 -5.48 12.15
C GLY A 134 -2.04 -4.10 12.62
N TYR A 135 -1.50 -3.01 12.04
CA TYR A 135 -1.76 -1.64 12.50
C TYR A 135 -3.27 -1.32 12.56
N LEU A 136 -4.01 -1.60 11.48
CA LEU A 136 -5.45 -1.37 11.46
C LEU A 136 -6.18 -2.21 12.52
N ALA A 137 -5.82 -3.48 12.70
CA ALA A 137 -6.42 -4.35 13.72
C ALA A 137 -6.14 -3.84 15.13
N LEU A 138 -4.89 -3.48 15.43
CA LEU A 138 -4.47 -2.99 16.74
C LEU A 138 -5.18 -1.67 17.10
N VAL A 139 -5.15 -0.69 16.20
CA VAL A 139 -5.75 0.62 16.48
C VAL A 139 -7.28 0.53 16.53
N SER A 140 -7.89 -0.32 15.70
CA SER A 140 -9.34 -0.56 15.77
C SER A 140 -9.73 -1.21 17.09
N ALA A 141 -9.00 -2.24 17.52
CA ALA A 141 -9.24 -2.92 18.79
C ALA A 141 -9.10 -1.97 19.98
N LEU A 142 -8.09 -1.09 19.96
CA LEU A 142 -7.90 -0.07 20.98
C LEU A 142 -9.06 0.96 20.98
N ALA A 143 -9.50 1.39 19.81
CA ALA A 143 -10.54 2.42 19.68
C ALA A 143 -11.93 1.91 20.08
N CYS A 144 -12.27 0.65 19.80
CA CYS A 144 -13.56 0.07 20.20
C CYS A 144 -13.54 -0.69 21.52
N GLY A 145 -12.36 -0.87 22.14
CA GLY A 145 -12.20 -1.65 23.37
C GLY A 145 -12.49 -3.13 23.16
N ALA A 146 -11.96 -3.73 22.07
CA ALA A 146 -12.17 -5.15 21.77
C ALA A 146 -11.60 -6.06 22.88
N ASP A 147 -12.31 -7.15 23.17
CA ASP A 147 -11.90 -8.13 24.19
C ASP A 147 -10.65 -8.91 23.81
N TRP A 148 -10.44 -9.11 22.50
CA TRP A 148 -9.29 -9.83 21.95
C TRP A 148 -8.90 -9.29 20.58
N VAL A 149 -7.62 -9.34 20.22
CA VAL A 149 -7.10 -8.94 18.92
C VAL A 149 -6.01 -9.89 18.45
N PHE A 150 -5.99 -10.21 17.16
CA PHE A 150 -4.92 -10.97 16.53
C PHE A 150 -4.17 -10.07 15.55
N ILE A 151 -2.86 -9.99 15.70
CA ILE A 151 -1.97 -9.26 14.79
C ILE A 151 -0.79 -10.13 14.37
N PRO A 152 -0.33 -10.03 13.10
CA PRO A 152 0.79 -10.84 12.62
C PRO A 152 2.12 -10.48 13.30
N GLU A 153 2.29 -9.25 13.79
CA GLU A 153 3.50 -8.81 14.47
C GLU A 153 3.65 -9.37 15.89
N TYR A 154 2.54 -9.78 16.50
CA TYR A 154 2.51 -10.40 17.83
C TYR A 154 1.54 -11.60 17.83
N PRO A 155 1.97 -12.74 17.25
CA PRO A 155 1.16 -13.96 17.23
C PRO A 155 0.85 -14.44 18.65
N PRO A 156 -0.33 -15.04 18.88
CA PRO A 156 -0.68 -15.57 20.18
C PRO A 156 0.26 -16.74 20.57
N GLU A 157 0.61 -16.82 21.85
CA GLU A 157 1.36 -17.94 22.42
C GLU A 157 0.48 -19.19 22.58
N GLU A 158 1.08 -20.37 22.75
CA GLU A 158 0.32 -21.61 23.02
C GLU A 158 -0.59 -21.45 24.24
N GLY A 159 -1.83 -21.94 24.14
CA GLY A 159 -2.83 -21.83 25.21
C GLY A 159 -3.64 -20.53 25.19
N TRP A 160 -3.50 -19.70 24.15
CA TRP A 160 -4.35 -18.51 23.95
C TRP A 160 -5.83 -18.86 23.84
N GLU A 161 -6.16 -20.06 23.37
CA GLU A 161 -7.54 -20.52 23.21
C GLU A 161 -8.27 -20.53 24.57
N ASP A 162 -7.62 -21.12 25.57
CA ASP A 162 -8.16 -21.20 26.93
C ASP A 162 -8.21 -19.83 27.59
N LEU A 163 -7.15 -19.02 27.44
CA LEU A 163 -7.11 -17.66 27.99
C LEU A 163 -8.22 -16.78 27.42
N MET A 164 -8.46 -16.86 26.11
CA MET A 164 -9.55 -16.15 25.45
C MET A 164 -10.91 -16.62 25.97
N CYS A 165 -11.12 -17.93 26.11
CA CYS A 165 -12.38 -18.48 26.62
C CYS A 165 -12.64 -18.05 28.07
N VAL A 166 -11.61 -18.05 28.93
CA VAL A 166 -11.71 -17.54 30.30
C VAL A 166 -12.10 -16.06 30.28
N LYS A 167 -11.40 -15.24 29.49
CA LYS A 167 -11.66 -13.80 29.39
C LYS A 167 -13.08 -13.48 28.94
N LEU A 168 -13.62 -14.24 27.99
CA LEU A 168 -14.98 -14.05 27.46
C LEU A 168 -16.07 -14.59 28.41
N SER A 169 -15.68 -15.38 29.42
CA SER A 169 -16.59 -15.91 30.44
C SER A 169 -16.65 -15.07 31.72
N GLU A 170 -15.68 -14.17 31.93
CA GLU A 170 -15.63 -13.17 33.01
C GLU A 170 -16.61 -12.02 32.77
#